data_AF-A0A2N2LC02-F1
#
_entry.id   AF-A0A2N2LC02-F1
#
_cell.length_a   1.000
_cell.length_b   1.000
_cell.length_c   1.000
_cell.angle_alpha   90.00
_cell.angle_beta   90.00
_cell.angle_gamma   90.00
#
_symmetry.space_group_name_H-M   'P 1'
#
loop_
_entity.id
_entity.type
_entity.pdbx_description
1 polymer ?
#
loop_
_entity_poly.entity_id
_entity_poly.type
_entity_poly.pdbx_seq_one_letter_code
_entity_poly.pdbx_strand_id
1 'polypeptide(L)'
;MEATLLERIKEQLVRHEGLRLKPYRCTAGKLTIGIGRNLDDCGISQTEAYVLLENDIQNCEKQLLDEIPEIYNPLDEVRKSVLLNMCFNLGIGGLLRFNNTLAIIAAGDWERAANGMLASKWAKQVGRRAIELSELMRKGK
;
A
#
# COMPACT_ATOMS: atom_id res chain seq x y z
N MET A 1 -3.16 7.62 36.45
CA MET A 1 -4.38 7.02 35.86
C MET A 1 -4.21 5.52 35.96
N GLU A 2 -5.22 4.80 36.48
CA GLU A 2 -5.19 3.34 36.51
C GLU A 2 -5.27 2.79 35.08
N ALA A 3 -4.43 1.80 34.76
CA ALA A 3 -4.53 1.08 33.49
C ALA A 3 -5.90 0.40 33.40
N THR A 4 -6.58 0.60 32.27
CA THR A 4 -7.88 -0.02 31.97
C THR A 4 -7.74 -1.56 31.97
N LEU A 5 -8.84 -2.28 32.18
CA LEU A 5 -8.85 -3.75 32.11
C LEU A 5 -8.24 -4.26 30.78
N LEU A 6 -8.54 -3.57 29.69
CA LEU A 6 -8.04 -3.89 28.37
C LEU A 6 -6.51 -3.85 28.29
N GLU A 7 -5.87 -2.80 28.82
CA GLU A 7 -4.41 -2.69 28.82
C GLU A 7 -3.76 -3.77 29.69
N ARG A 8 -4.33 -4.07 30.87
CA ARG A 8 -3.82 -5.15 31.74
C ARG A 8 -3.86 -6.50 31.04
N ILE A 9 -4.96 -6.82 30.35
CA ILE A 9 -5.09 -8.10 29.63
C ILE A 9 -4.15 -8.15 28.42
N LYS A 10 -4.01 -7.05 27.66
CA LYS A 10 -3.06 -6.99 26.53
C LYS A 10 -1.63 -7.29 26.98
N GLU A 11 -1.17 -6.66 28.06
CA GLU A 11 0.17 -6.91 28.61
C GLU A 11 0.36 -8.37 29.03
N GLN A 12 -0.63 -8.96 29.70
CA GLN A 12 -0.60 -10.37 30.11
C GLN A 12 -0.55 -11.30 28.89
N LEU A 13 -1.41 -11.08 27.88
CA LEU A 13 -1.45 -11.91 26.68
C LEU A 13 -0.16 -11.79 25.85
N VAL A 14 0.39 -10.59 25.69
CA VAL A 14 1.69 -10.40 25.02
C VAL A 14 2.80 -11.16 25.75
N ARG A 15 2.79 -11.16 27.09
CA ARG A 15 3.78 -11.88 27.90
C ARG A 15 3.66 -13.39 27.80
N HIS A 16 2.44 -13.92 27.77
CA HIS A 16 2.19 -15.37 27.78
C HIS A 16 2.24 -15.99 26.38
N GLU A 17 1.63 -15.34 25.39
CA GLU A 17 1.54 -15.85 24.01
C GLU A 17 2.75 -15.42 23.16
N GLY A 18 3.35 -14.28 23.50
CA GLY A 18 4.41 -13.66 22.69
C GLY A 18 3.87 -12.94 21.45
N LEU A 19 4.62 -11.93 21.00
CA LEU A 19 4.35 -11.21 19.75
C LEU A 19 5.22 -11.77 18.61
N ARG A 20 4.59 -12.23 17.53
CA ARG A 20 5.26 -12.68 16.30
C ARG A 20 4.76 -11.88 15.10
N LEU A 21 5.61 -11.01 14.56
CA LEU A 21 5.25 -10.15 13.41
C LEU A 21 5.31 -10.87 12.05
N LYS A 22 5.77 -12.12 12.02
CA LYS A 22 5.76 -13.00 10.85
C LYS A 22 4.91 -14.24 11.14
N PRO A 23 4.20 -14.78 10.15
CA PRO A 23 3.48 -16.04 10.33
C PRO A 23 4.40 -17.16 10.82
N TYR A 24 3.90 -17.98 11.74
CA TYR A 24 4.56 -19.14 12.29
C TYR A 24 3.58 -20.31 12.43
N ARG A 25 4.08 -21.52 12.65
CA ARG A 25 3.25 -22.70 12.99
C ARG A 25 3.19 -22.82 14.51
N CYS A 26 2.00 -22.81 15.09
CA CYS A 26 1.84 -23.02 16.53
C CYS A 26 2.07 -24.49 16.90
N THR A 27 1.99 -24.83 18.20
CA THR A 27 2.15 -26.21 18.69
C THR A 27 1.13 -27.19 18.10
N ALA A 28 -0.04 -26.71 17.71
CA ALA A 28 -1.08 -27.48 17.01
C ALA A 28 -0.86 -27.55 15.48
N GLY A 29 0.25 -27.03 14.95
CA GLY A 29 0.58 -27.06 13.52
C GLY A 29 -0.17 -26.05 12.64
N LYS A 30 -0.94 -25.13 13.23
CA LYS A 30 -1.76 -24.15 12.50
C LYS A 30 -1.02 -22.85 12.20
N LEU A 31 -1.27 -22.24 11.04
CA LEU A 31 -0.68 -20.96 10.66
C LEU A 31 -1.19 -19.89 11.61
N THR A 32 -0.28 -19.18 12.27
CA THR A 32 -0.60 -18.21 13.32
C THR A 32 0.25 -16.97 13.16
N ILE A 33 -0.26 -15.79 13.51
CA ILE A 33 0.46 -14.50 13.47
C ILE A 33 0.14 -13.66 14.72
N GLY A 34 0.93 -12.61 14.97
CA GLY A 34 0.68 -11.62 16.01
C GLY A 34 0.76 -12.26 17.39
N ILE A 35 -0.32 -12.10 18.16
CA ILE A 35 -0.51 -12.66 19.50
C ILE A 35 -1.52 -13.79 19.37
N GLY A 36 -1.06 -15.01 19.06
CA GLY A 36 -1.90 -16.20 18.98
C GLY A 36 -3.01 -16.22 17.90
N ARG A 37 -3.00 -15.31 16.90
CA ARG A 37 -4.06 -15.24 15.87
C ARG A 37 -3.91 -16.36 14.86
N ASN A 38 -4.74 -17.40 15.00
CA ASN A 38 -4.82 -18.53 14.07
C ASN A 38 -5.48 -18.10 12.74
N LEU A 39 -4.75 -18.24 11.64
CA LEU A 39 -5.18 -17.87 10.30
C LEU A 39 -5.86 -19.00 9.54
N ASP A 40 -5.60 -20.27 9.90
CA ASP A 40 -6.19 -21.42 9.22
C ASP A 40 -7.67 -21.58 9.57
N ASP A 41 -8.05 -21.43 10.84
CA ASP A 41 -9.46 -21.57 11.26
C ASP A 41 -10.19 -20.22 11.33
N CYS A 42 -9.52 -19.17 11.80
CA CYS A 42 -10.19 -17.88 12.06
C CYS A 42 -9.97 -16.84 10.96
N GLY A 43 -8.89 -16.95 10.19
CA GLY A 43 -8.48 -15.93 9.22
C GLY A 43 -8.32 -14.54 9.84
N ILE A 44 -8.69 -13.51 9.07
CA ILE A 44 -8.87 -12.13 9.55
C ILE A 44 -10.27 -11.65 9.20
N SER A 45 -10.82 -10.78 10.04
CA SER A 45 -12.05 -10.06 9.77
C SER A 45 -11.83 -8.98 8.71
N GLN A 46 -12.94 -8.52 8.11
CA GLN A 46 -12.92 -7.44 7.14
C GLN A 46 -12.35 -6.14 7.75
N THR A 47 -12.69 -5.83 9.01
CA THR A 47 -12.16 -4.66 9.72
C THR A 47 -10.65 -4.75 9.89
N GLU A 48 -10.12 -5.92 10.31
CA GLU A 48 -8.68 -6.14 10.41
C GLU A 48 -7.99 -5.97 9.04
N ALA A 49 -8.58 -6.51 7.98
CA ALA A 49 -8.04 -6.37 6.63
C ALA A 49 -7.97 -4.90 6.17
N TYR A 50 -9.00 -4.09 6.46
CA TYR A 50 -8.99 -2.66 6.13
C TYR A 50 -7.99 -1.87 6.95
N VAL A 51 -7.79 -2.19 8.24
CA VAL A 51 -6.75 -1.55 9.05
C VAL A 51 -5.36 -1.81 8.46
N LEU A 52 -5.08 -3.05 8.00
CA LEU A 52 -3.83 -3.36 7.33
C LEU A 52 -3.68 -2.57 6.01
N LEU A 53 -4.74 -2.55 5.20
CA LEU A 53 -4.75 -1.82 3.93
C LEU A 53 -4.51 -0.32 4.11
N GLU A 54 -5.17 0.31 5.09
CA GLU A 54 -5.01 1.73 5.38
C GLU A 54 -3.56 2.05 5.79
N ASN A 55 -2.95 1.22 6.64
CA ASN A 55 -1.54 1.37 7.00
C ASN A 55 -0.62 1.26 5.77
N ASP A 56 -0.88 0.31 4.87
CA ASP A 56 -0.09 0.13 3.65
C ASP A 56 -0.24 1.31 2.67
N ILE A 57 -1.45 1.87 2.55
CA ILE A 57 -1.72 3.07 1.75
C ILE A 57 -0.96 4.26 2.33
N GLN A 58 -1.06 4.51 3.64
CA GLN A 58 -0.35 5.60 4.31
C GLN A 58 1.17 5.46 4.16
N ASN A 59 1.71 4.24 4.24
CA ASN A 59 3.13 3.98 4.00
C ASN A 59 3.53 4.31 2.56
N CYS A 60 2.72 3.96 1.57
CA CYS A 60 2.98 4.29 0.17
C CYS A 60 2.92 5.80 -0.06
N GLU A 61 1.93 6.49 0.51
CA GLU A 61 1.82 7.96 0.39
C GLU A 61 3.02 8.66 1.03
N LYS A 62 3.43 8.22 2.22
CA LYS A 62 4.64 8.73 2.86
C LYS A 62 5.87 8.56 1.97
N GLN A 63 6.06 7.40 1.35
CA GLN A 63 7.16 7.16 0.42
C GLN A 63 7.12 8.10 -0.79
N LEU A 64 5.94 8.41 -1.32
CA LEU A 64 5.79 9.38 -2.42
C LEU A 64 6.16 10.80 -2.00
N LEU A 65 5.72 11.21 -0.80
CA LEU A 65 6.06 12.49 -0.20
C LEU A 65 7.56 12.62 0.09
N ASP A 66 8.21 11.54 0.50
CA ASP A 66 9.64 11.53 0.83
C ASP A 66 10.52 11.50 -0.46
N GLU A 67 10.16 10.68 -1.46
CA GLU A 67 11.03 10.42 -2.62
C GLU A 67 10.76 11.34 -3.83
N ILE A 68 9.51 11.76 -4.05
CA ILE A 68 9.12 12.63 -5.19
C ILE A 68 8.18 13.79 -4.80
N PRO A 69 8.47 14.56 -3.73
CA PRO A 69 7.57 15.62 -3.23
C PRO A 69 7.21 16.65 -4.29
N GLU A 70 8.19 17.09 -5.09
CA GLU A 70 8.00 18.10 -6.14
C GLU A 70 7.06 17.63 -7.26
N ILE A 71 6.93 16.32 -7.46
CA ILE A 71 6.02 15.73 -8.44
C ILE A 71 4.66 15.46 -7.81
N TYR A 72 4.62 14.92 -6.59
CA TYR A 72 3.38 14.43 -5.97
C TYR A 72 2.52 15.53 -5.34
N ASN A 73 3.13 16.47 -4.62
CA ASN A 73 2.41 17.55 -3.91
C ASN A 73 1.52 18.42 -4.82
N PRO A 74 1.94 18.86 -6.02
CA PRO A 74 1.13 19.74 -6.85
C PRO A 74 0.00 19.04 -7.62
N LEU A 75 -0.08 17.70 -7.57
CA LEU A 75 -1.12 16.96 -8.29
C LEU A 75 -2.51 17.16 -7.67
N ASP A 76 -3.54 17.09 -8.50
CA ASP A 76 -4.91 16.91 -8.02
C ASP A 76 -5.10 15.51 -7.41
N GLU A 77 -6.16 15.36 -6.63
CA GLU A 77 -6.47 14.13 -5.89
C GLU A 77 -6.62 12.90 -6.80
N VAL A 78 -7.13 13.06 -8.02
CA VAL A 78 -7.26 11.93 -8.96
C VAL A 78 -5.89 11.47 -9.42
N ARG A 79 -4.99 12.40 -9.79
CA ARG A 79 -3.63 12.06 -10.21
C ARG A 79 -2.75 11.58 -9.06
N LYS A 80 -2.95 12.10 -7.84
CA LYS A 80 -2.34 11.53 -6.63
C LYS A 80 -2.76 10.07 -6.46
N SER A 81 -4.06 9.79 -6.58
CA SER A 81 -4.57 8.41 -6.46
C SER A 81 -3.91 7.45 -7.45
N VAL A 82 -3.58 7.92 -8.67
CA VAL A 82 -2.85 7.11 -9.67
C VAL A 82 -1.45 6.77 -9.19
N LEU A 83 -0.65 7.75 -8.74
CA LEU A 83 0.72 7.48 -8.28
C LEU A 83 0.73 6.63 -7.00
N LEU A 84 -0.21 6.87 -6.09
CA LEU A 84 -0.41 6.05 -4.89
C LEU A 84 -0.76 4.60 -5.23
N ASN A 85 -1.67 4.41 -6.17
CA ASN A 85 -2.08 3.08 -6.64
C ASN A 85 -0.93 2.34 -7.34
N MET A 86 -0.14 3.06 -8.16
CA MET A 86 1.07 2.50 -8.76
C MET A 86 2.12 2.16 -7.72
N CYS A 87 2.35 3.03 -6.73
CA CYS A 87 3.28 2.79 -5.62
C CYS A 87 2.89 1.53 -4.83
N PHE A 88 1.60 1.37 -4.50
CA PHE A 88 1.10 0.16 -3.83
C PHE A 88 1.36 -1.12 -4.63
N ASN A 89 1.28 -1.06 -5.97
CA ASN A 89 1.49 -2.23 -6.81
C ASN A 89 2.94 -2.57 -7.11
N LEU A 90 3.74 -1.54 -7.38
CA LEU A 90 5.13 -1.67 -7.84
C LEU A 90 6.15 -1.58 -6.69
N GLY A 91 5.74 -1.02 -5.55
CA GLY A 91 6.63 -0.41 -4.57
C GLY A 91 7.26 0.88 -5.10
N ILE A 92 7.72 1.74 -4.18
CA ILE A 92 8.35 3.02 -4.54
C ILE A 92 9.56 2.84 -5.47
N GLY A 93 10.43 1.86 -5.19
CA GLY A 93 11.60 1.59 -6.04
C GLY A 93 11.25 1.09 -7.46
N GLY A 94 10.07 0.49 -7.65
CA GLY A 94 9.56 0.13 -8.97
C GLY A 94 9.00 1.35 -9.70
N LEU A 95 8.26 2.21 -9.00
CA LEU A 95 7.71 3.45 -9.53
C LEU A 95 8.80 4.44 -9.95
N LEU A 96 9.85 4.61 -9.17
CA LEU A 96 10.97 5.51 -9.50
C LEU A 96 11.68 5.14 -10.81
N ARG A 97 11.54 3.91 -11.31
CA ARG A 97 12.09 3.52 -12.63
C ARG A 97 11.33 4.14 -13.80
N PHE A 98 10.17 4.75 -13.56
CA PHE A 98 9.40 5.47 -14.56
C PHE A 98 9.94 6.89 -14.77
N ASN A 99 11.27 7.09 -14.76
CA ASN A 99 11.95 8.39 -14.83
C ASN A 99 11.34 9.33 -15.88
N ASN A 100 11.17 8.85 -17.12
CA ASN A 100 10.60 9.65 -18.21
C ASN A 100 9.15 10.03 -17.94
N THR A 101 8.32 9.08 -17.51
CA THR A 101 6.90 9.32 -17.21
C THR A 101 6.75 10.27 -16.03
N LEU A 102 7.55 10.12 -14.97
CA LEU A 102 7.55 11.01 -13.81
C LEU A 102 7.96 12.44 -14.21
N ALA A 103 8.97 12.59 -15.06
CA ALA A 103 9.35 13.91 -15.59
C ALA A 103 8.22 14.54 -16.44
N ILE A 104 7.51 13.74 -17.22
CA ILE A 104 6.36 14.19 -18.02
C ILE A 104 5.18 14.60 -17.11
N ILE A 105 4.93 13.85 -16.03
CA ILE A 105 3.94 14.19 -14.98
C ILE A 105 4.30 15.53 -14.33
N ALA A 106 5.57 15.71 -13.95
CA ALA A 106 6.05 16.96 -13.37
C ALA A 106 5.88 18.17 -14.32
N ALA A 107 5.98 17.94 -15.63
CA ALA A 107 5.73 18.95 -16.65
C ALA A 107 4.24 19.19 -16.96
N GLY A 108 3.32 18.41 -16.37
CA GLY A 108 1.88 18.54 -16.57
C GLY A 108 1.36 18.04 -17.92
N ASP A 109 2.17 17.28 -18.68
CA ASP A 109 1.75 16.71 -19.97
C ASP A 109 1.04 15.36 -19.75
N TRP A 110 -0.23 15.44 -19.38
CA TRP A 110 -1.04 14.29 -18.97
C TRP A 110 -1.25 13.26 -20.08
N GLU A 111 -1.31 13.71 -21.33
CA GLU A 111 -1.47 12.83 -22.49
C GLU A 111 -0.24 11.95 -22.66
N ARG A 112 0.96 12.57 -22.66
CA ARG A 112 2.21 11.80 -22.76
C ARG A 112 2.47 10.98 -21.50
N ALA A 113 2.06 11.45 -20.32
CA ALA A 113 2.20 10.70 -19.08
C ALA A 113 1.41 9.39 -19.15
N ALA A 114 0.13 9.46 -19.52
CA ALA A 114 -0.72 8.28 -19.68
C ALA A 114 -0.17 7.30 -20.72
N ASN A 115 0.31 7.80 -21.86
CA ASN A 115 0.93 6.97 -22.90
C ASN A 115 2.24 6.33 -22.40
N GLY A 116 3.04 7.06 -21.63
CA GLY A 116 4.26 6.54 -20.97
C GLY A 116 3.96 5.45 -19.94
N MET A 117 2.86 5.57 -19.18
CA MET A 117 2.41 4.51 -18.26
C MET A 117 2.09 3.22 -19.02
N LEU A 118 1.37 3.31 -20.15
CA LEU A 118 0.99 2.16 -20.98
C LEU A 118 2.17 1.56 -21.75
N ALA A 119 3.17 2.36 -22.09
CA ALA A 119 4.40 1.94 -22.75
C ALA A 119 5.41 1.26 -21.80
N SER A 120 4.94 0.58 -20.75
CA SER A 120 5.78 -0.04 -19.72
C SER A 120 5.57 -1.55 -19.64
N LYS A 121 6.55 -2.28 -19.09
CA LYS A 121 6.39 -3.71 -18.76
C LYS A 121 5.29 -3.93 -17.73
N TRP A 122 5.16 -3.01 -16.78
CA TRP A 122 4.12 -3.01 -15.77
C TRP A 122 2.73 -3.05 -16.39
N ALA A 123 2.46 -2.24 -17.41
CA ALA A 123 1.16 -2.23 -18.08
C ALA A 123 0.80 -3.58 -18.70
N LYS A 124 1.78 -4.31 -19.24
CA LYS A 124 1.59 -5.68 -19.74
C LYS A 124 1.30 -6.69 -18.63
N GLN A 125 1.84 -6.47 -17.43
CA GLN A 125 1.66 -7.36 -16.29
C GLN A 125 0.30 -7.19 -15.60
N VAL A 126 -0.16 -5.95 -15.42
CA VAL A 126 -1.40 -5.66 -14.69
C VAL A 126 -2.62 -5.40 -15.60
N GLY A 127 -2.40 -5.32 -16.91
CA GLY A 127 -3.44 -5.24 -17.93
C GLY A 127 -4.43 -4.10 -17.69
N ARG A 128 -5.69 -4.46 -17.41
CA ARG A 128 -6.81 -3.52 -17.24
C ARG A 128 -6.53 -2.43 -16.21
N ARG A 129 -5.81 -2.75 -15.12
CA ARG A 129 -5.45 -1.76 -14.09
C ARG A 129 -4.64 -0.60 -14.68
N ALA A 130 -3.67 -0.90 -15.55
CA ALA A 130 -2.85 0.15 -16.15
C ALA A 130 -3.66 1.04 -17.10
N ILE A 131 -4.62 0.46 -17.84
CA ILE A 131 -5.53 1.20 -18.71
C ILE A 131 -6.36 2.19 -17.88
N GLU A 132 -7.02 1.70 -16.83
CA GLU A 132 -7.85 2.55 -15.97
C GLU A 132 -7.06 3.70 -15.35
N LEU A 133 -5.91 3.41 -14.73
CA LEU A 133 -5.07 4.44 -14.13
C LEU A 133 -4.52 5.44 -15.16
N SER A 134 -4.19 4.98 -16.36
CA SER A 134 -3.73 5.88 -17.43
C SER A 134 -4.84 6.84 -17.88
N GLU A 135 -6.10 6.39 -17.92
CA GLU A 135 -7.24 7.26 -18.24
C GLU A 135 -7.48 8.30 -17.13
N LEU A 136 -7.36 7.90 -15.86
CA LEU A 136 -7.46 8.81 -14.72
C LEU A 136 -6.33 9.85 -14.76
N MET A 137 -5.09 9.43 -15.05
CA MET A 137 -3.95 10.34 -15.22
C MET A 137 -4.21 11.34 -16.35
N ARG A 138 -4.72 10.86 -17.49
CA ARG A 138 -5.00 11.69 -18.67
C ARG A 138 -6.09 12.74 -18.36
N LYS A 139 -7.19 12.34 -17.71
CA LYS A 139 -8.39 13.16 -17.55
C LYS A 139 -8.44 13.98 -16.26
N GLY A 140 -7.85 13.49 -15.18
CA GLY A 140 -7.97 14.08 -13.84
C GLY A 140 -9.38 14.00 -13.25
N LYS A 141 -10.19 13.03 -13.67
CA LYS A 141 -11.55 12.73 -13.19
C LYS A 141 -11.97 11.30 -13.54
#